data_AF-A0A7J6R2K2-F1
#
_entry.id   AF-A0A7J6R2K2-F1
#
_cell.length_a   1.000
_cell.length_b   1.000
_cell.length_c   1.000
_cell.angle_alpha   90.00
_cell.angle_beta   90.00
_cell.angle_gamma   90.00
#
_symmetry.space_group_name_H-M   'P 1'
#
loop_
_entity.id
_entity.type
_entity.pdbx_description
1 polymer ?
#
loop_
_entity_poly.entity_id
_entity_poly.type
_entity_poly.pdbx_seq_one_letter_code
_entity_poly.pdbx_strand_id
1 'polypeptide(L)'
;DQEDSNTIWGLARLSAVAPPPAGDGVHAIRRYIVGRVLQRTSWAGLRPEEFAMILWGVAVGVGQEADAIVLERLSAAASTLAGKMVSEPSSHRAIANTLWAFATLRHADDNLLRFASLACPAVVQSDSGRHLSNIVCALSDLGCAIPDDLLTAAIKACSYPPSNATGRHAAGLLRAFAASLRRREVEARELEPLVATVWSSYGVEEEATARQLFIAALWSSLCAHAPLIKDRRKIDVIISGAMQGFAVDDAASSHAHGEVAMVLRRLGEPRVLVEASACGLSVDIGLRGAQTDWFHANNNNSVSDTRCTTGF
;
A
#
# COMPACT_ATOMS: atom_id res chain seq x y z
N ASP A 1 -8.82 -28.33 -5.41
CA ASP A 1 -8.66 -28.85 -6.78
C ASP A 1 -8.14 -27.76 -7.70
N GLN A 2 -7.16 -28.08 -8.56
CA GLN A 2 -6.54 -27.14 -9.50
C GLN A 2 -7.57 -26.42 -10.39
N GLU A 3 -8.66 -27.10 -10.74
CA GLU A 3 -9.75 -26.55 -11.55
C GLU A 3 -10.47 -25.39 -10.85
N ASP A 4 -10.69 -25.49 -9.54
CA ASP A 4 -11.29 -24.42 -8.73
C ASP A 4 -10.39 -23.18 -8.69
N SER A 5 -9.09 -23.37 -8.44
CA SER A 5 -8.10 -22.29 -8.45
C SER A 5 -8.00 -21.61 -9.82
N ASN A 6 -7.96 -22.40 -10.90
CA ASN A 6 -7.92 -21.87 -12.26
C ASN A 6 -9.20 -21.10 -12.62
N THR A 7 -10.36 -21.59 -12.18
CA THR A 7 -11.66 -20.93 -12.40
C THR A 7 -11.70 -19.57 -11.72
N ILE A 8 -11.38 -19.53 -10.42
CA ILE A 8 -11.37 -18.28 -9.64
C ILE A 8 -10.34 -17.30 -10.20
N TRP A 9 -9.14 -17.77 -10.54
CA TRP A 9 -8.10 -16.93 -11.12
C TRP A 9 -8.50 -16.36 -12.49
N GLY A 10 -9.07 -17.20 -13.37
CA GLY A 10 -9.54 -16.78 -14.69
C GLY A 10 -10.64 -15.73 -14.60
N LEU A 11 -11.60 -15.91 -13.71
CA LEU A 11 -12.67 -14.92 -13.47
C LEU A 11 -12.12 -13.59 -12.95
N ALA A 12 -11.19 -13.62 -12.00
CA ALA A 12 -10.56 -12.42 -11.48
C ALA A 12 -9.71 -11.70 -12.54
N ARG A 13 -9.02 -12.44 -13.42
CA ARG A 13 -8.30 -11.84 -14.56
C ARG A 13 -9.23 -11.14 -15.55
N LEU A 14 -10.34 -11.78 -15.90
CA LEU A 14 -11.38 -11.14 -16.72
C LEU A 14 -11.97 -9.90 -16.04
N SER A 15 -11.95 -9.85 -14.71
CA SER A 15 -12.40 -8.70 -13.92
C SER A 15 -11.43 -7.53 -14.00
N ALA A 16 -10.14 -7.80 -13.84
CA ALA A 16 -9.10 -6.78 -13.84
C ALA A 16 -8.92 -6.07 -15.20
N VAL A 17 -9.39 -6.68 -16.29
CA VAL A 17 -9.24 -6.15 -17.67
C VAL A 17 -10.57 -5.63 -18.23
N ALA A 18 -11.70 -5.84 -17.54
CA ALA A 18 -12.99 -5.36 -18.01
C ALA A 18 -13.10 -3.83 -17.82
N PRO A 19 -13.48 -3.06 -18.86
CA PRO A 19 -13.70 -1.62 -18.72
C PRO A 19 -14.88 -1.33 -17.76
N PRO A 20 -14.84 -0.24 -16.98
CA PRO A 20 -16.01 0.17 -16.20
C PRO A 20 -17.13 0.66 -17.14
N PRO A 21 -18.40 0.34 -16.88
CA PRO A 21 -18.93 -0.60 -15.89
C PRO A 21 -19.27 -1.93 -16.58
N ALA A 22 -18.53 -3.00 -16.31
CA ALA A 22 -19.10 -4.33 -16.48
C ALA A 22 -20.30 -4.40 -15.53
N GLY A 23 -21.52 -4.31 -16.07
CA GLY A 23 -22.73 -4.06 -15.28
C GLY A 23 -22.91 -5.01 -14.11
N ASP A 24 -23.69 -4.58 -13.11
CA ASP A 24 -23.96 -5.28 -11.83
C ASP A 24 -24.19 -6.79 -11.98
N GLY A 25 -24.77 -7.23 -13.09
CA GLY A 25 -24.97 -8.65 -13.42
C GLY A 25 -23.67 -9.46 -13.56
N VAL A 26 -22.62 -8.94 -14.18
CA VAL A 26 -21.33 -9.63 -14.30
C VAL A 26 -20.67 -9.78 -12.93
N HIS A 27 -20.76 -8.75 -12.10
CA HIS A 27 -20.27 -8.77 -10.74
C HIS A 27 -21.03 -9.77 -9.86
N ALA A 28 -22.37 -9.79 -9.96
CA ALA A 28 -23.22 -10.76 -9.25
C ALA A 28 -22.93 -12.21 -9.66
N ILE A 29 -22.76 -12.47 -10.96
CA ILE A 29 -22.40 -13.80 -11.48
C ILE A 29 -21.03 -14.23 -10.95
N ARG A 30 -20.05 -13.34 -10.92
CA ARG A 30 -18.72 -13.62 -10.36
C ARG A 30 -18.81 -13.98 -8.88
N ARG A 31 -19.50 -13.18 -8.08
CA ARG A 31 -19.72 -13.43 -6.65
C ARG A 31 -20.38 -14.80 -6.43
N TYR A 32 -21.39 -15.12 -7.23
CA TYR A 32 -22.07 -16.41 -7.18
C TYR A 32 -21.12 -17.58 -7.49
N ILE A 33 -20.35 -17.49 -8.59
CA ILE A 33 -19.42 -18.57 -8.98
C ILE A 33 -18.33 -18.73 -7.93
N VAL A 34 -17.72 -17.64 -7.46
CA VAL A 34 -16.71 -17.67 -6.40
C VAL A 34 -17.31 -18.31 -5.15
N GLY A 35 -18.48 -17.88 -4.68
CA GLY A 35 -19.15 -18.47 -3.52
C GLY A 35 -19.39 -19.98 -3.66
N ARG A 36 -19.86 -20.43 -4.84
CA ARG A 36 -20.08 -21.86 -5.13
C ARG A 36 -18.78 -22.67 -5.14
N VAL A 37 -17.71 -22.12 -5.72
CA VAL A 37 -16.39 -22.78 -5.73
C VAL A 37 -15.88 -22.90 -4.30
N LEU A 38 -15.89 -21.81 -3.52
CA LEU A 38 -15.41 -21.81 -2.14
C LEU A 38 -16.20 -22.78 -1.22
N GLN A 39 -17.49 -22.99 -1.50
CA GLN A 39 -18.31 -23.95 -0.75
C GLN A 39 -17.89 -25.41 -0.97
N ARG A 40 -17.48 -25.77 -2.19
CA ARG A 40 -17.10 -27.15 -2.55
C ARG A 40 -15.61 -27.43 -2.38
N THR A 41 -14.77 -26.40 -2.36
CA THR A 41 -13.31 -26.57 -2.29
C THR A 41 -12.92 -27.22 -0.96
N SER A 42 -12.18 -28.33 -1.05
CA SER A 42 -11.50 -28.94 0.08
C SER A 42 -10.16 -28.23 0.34
N TRP A 43 -10.06 -27.55 1.49
CA TRP A 43 -8.92 -26.71 1.84
C TRP A 43 -7.67 -27.49 2.25
N ALA A 44 -7.85 -28.65 2.91
CA ALA A 44 -6.74 -29.41 3.49
C ALA A 44 -5.80 -30.03 2.44
N GLY A 45 -6.31 -30.30 1.25
CA GLY A 45 -5.59 -30.92 0.15
C GLY A 45 -4.90 -29.95 -0.81
N LEU A 46 -5.10 -28.64 -0.66
CA LEU A 46 -4.56 -27.66 -1.60
C LEU A 46 -3.04 -27.52 -1.47
N ARG A 47 -2.39 -27.31 -2.62
CA ARG A 47 -1.02 -26.82 -2.66
C ARG A 47 -0.97 -25.33 -2.25
N PRO A 48 0.14 -24.86 -1.67
CA PRO A 48 0.34 -23.44 -1.36
C PRO A 48 -0.05 -22.48 -2.49
N GLU A 49 0.37 -22.78 -3.72
CA GLU A 49 0.10 -21.92 -4.89
C GLU A 49 -1.38 -21.91 -5.29
N GLU A 50 -2.04 -23.06 -5.23
CA GLU A 50 -3.47 -23.19 -5.53
C GLU A 50 -4.32 -22.38 -4.54
N PHE A 51 -3.96 -22.44 -3.26
CA PHE A 51 -4.60 -21.64 -2.22
C PHE A 51 -4.36 -20.15 -2.44
N ALA A 52 -3.12 -19.74 -2.68
CA ALA A 52 -2.78 -18.34 -2.92
C ALA A 52 -3.48 -17.78 -4.18
N MET A 53 -3.66 -18.59 -5.23
CA MET A 53 -4.41 -18.21 -6.43
C MET A 53 -5.89 -18.00 -6.15
N ILE A 54 -6.52 -18.88 -5.35
CA ILE A 54 -7.91 -18.72 -4.91
C ILE A 54 -8.05 -17.41 -4.14
N LEU A 55 -7.18 -17.18 -3.15
CA LEU A 55 -7.28 -16.00 -2.31
C LEU A 55 -7.06 -14.70 -3.09
N TRP A 56 -6.10 -14.70 -4.02
CA TRP A 56 -5.91 -13.59 -4.95
C TRP A 56 -7.17 -13.32 -5.78
N GLY A 57 -7.80 -14.37 -6.31
CA GLY A 57 -9.01 -14.21 -7.10
C GLY A 57 -10.23 -13.77 -6.30
N VAL A 58 -10.31 -14.12 -5.00
CA VAL A 58 -11.31 -13.54 -4.09
C VAL A 58 -11.04 -12.05 -3.89
N ALA A 59 -9.79 -11.66 -3.61
CA ALA A 59 -9.40 -10.27 -3.39
C ALA A 59 -9.67 -9.38 -4.62
N VAL A 60 -9.39 -9.88 -5.83
CA VAL A 60 -9.54 -9.11 -7.08
C VAL A 60 -10.94 -9.23 -7.67
N GLY A 61 -11.56 -10.41 -7.59
CA GLY A 61 -12.83 -10.70 -8.24
C GLY A 61 -14.06 -10.37 -7.39
N VAL A 62 -13.95 -10.43 -6.05
CA VAL A 62 -15.03 -10.12 -5.12
C VAL A 62 -14.74 -8.84 -4.32
N GLY A 63 -13.48 -8.66 -3.90
CA GLY A 63 -13.05 -7.47 -3.18
C GLY A 63 -13.70 -7.33 -1.81
N GLN A 64 -13.97 -6.10 -1.40
CA GLN A 64 -14.48 -5.74 -0.06
C GLN A 64 -15.89 -6.28 0.28
N GLU A 65 -16.57 -6.86 -0.71
CA GLU A 65 -17.89 -7.48 -0.52
C GLU A 65 -17.79 -8.99 -0.22
N ALA A 66 -16.58 -9.50 0.00
CA ALA A 66 -16.40 -10.88 0.42
C ALA A 66 -17.07 -11.12 1.78
N ASP A 67 -17.85 -12.20 1.87
CA ASP A 67 -18.59 -12.57 3.07
C ASP A 67 -17.64 -12.87 4.25
N ALA A 68 -17.96 -12.37 5.44
CA ALA A 68 -17.11 -12.53 6.63
C ALA A 68 -16.87 -14.01 7.00
N ILE A 69 -17.88 -14.88 6.84
CA ILE A 69 -17.76 -16.32 7.10
C ILE A 69 -16.81 -16.95 6.09
N VAL A 70 -16.85 -16.51 4.84
CA VAL A 70 -15.91 -16.95 3.80
C VAL A 70 -14.48 -16.54 4.16
N LEU A 71 -14.28 -15.30 4.62
CA LEU A 71 -12.97 -14.79 5.01
C LEU A 71 -12.39 -15.53 6.22
N GLU A 72 -13.21 -15.84 7.23
CA GLU A 72 -12.81 -16.63 8.40
C GLU A 72 -12.43 -18.07 8.01
N ARG A 73 -13.16 -18.69 7.07
CA ARG A 73 -12.79 -20.02 6.56
C ARG A 73 -11.48 -20.00 5.80
N LEU A 74 -11.24 -18.94 5.01
CA LEU A 74 -10.00 -18.75 4.26
C LEU A 74 -8.81 -18.51 5.20
N SER A 75 -8.97 -17.74 6.28
CA SER A 75 -7.90 -17.51 7.27
C SER A 75 -7.58 -18.79 8.06
N ALA A 76 -8.60 -19.56 8.45
CA ALA A 76 -8.41 -20.87 9.09
C ALA A 76 -7.67 -21.86 8.17
N ALA A 77 -8.03 -21.87 6.88
CA ALA A 77 -7.32 -22.65 5.86
C ALA A 77 -5.86 -22.19 5.71
N ALA A 78 -5.60 -20.88 5.65
CA ALA A 78 -4.24 -20.34 5.60
C ALA A 78 -3.42 -20.80 6.82
N SER A 79 -3.97 -20.67 8.03
CA SER A 79 -3.29 -21.11 9.26
C SER A 79 -2.99 -22.61 9.25
N THR A 80 -3.86 -23.44 8.68
CA THR A 80 -3.65 -24.89 8.57
C THR A 80 -2.57 -25.22 7.53
N LEU A 81 -2.54 -24.49 6.42
CA LEU A 81 -1.54 -24.65 5.35
C LEU A 81 -0.19 -24.03 5.69
N ALA A 82 -0.10 -23.18 6.71
CA ALA A 82 1.11 -22.47 7.11
C ALA A 82 2.33 -23.39 7.15
N GLY A 83 2.21 -24.54 7.84
CA GLY A 83 3.29 -25.53 7.98
C GLY A 83 3.84 -26.04 6.64
N LYS A 84 2.95 -26.31 5.67
CA LYS A 84 3.35 -26.72 4.31
C LYS A 84 4.02 -25.57 3.56
N MET A 85 3.52 -24.34 3.72
CA MET A 85 4.10 -23.16 3.07
C MET A 85 5.50 -22.85 3.60
N VAL A 86 5.77 -23.02 4.89
CA VAL A 86 7.09 -22.73 5.44
C VAL A 86 8.13 -23.81 5.20
N SER A 87 7.70 -25.06 4.92
CA SER A 87 8.65 -26.14 4.61
C SER A 87 9.25 -26.06 3.20
N GLU A 88 8.70 -25.21 2.33
CA GLU A 88 9.08 -25.16 0.92
C GLU A 88 9.51 -23.75 0.50
N PRO A 89 10.79 -23.49 0.16
CA PRO A 89 11.25 -22.16 -0.26
C PRO A 89 10.52 -21.59 -1.48
N SER A 90 10.01 -22.44 -2.37
CA SER A 90 9.16 -22.04 -3.52
C SER A 90 7.86 -21.35 -3.09
N SER A 91 7.40 -21.61 -1.86
CA SER A 91 6.16 -21.07 -1.32
C SER A 91 6.27 -19.62 -0.85
N HIS A 92 7.44 -18.96 -0.90
CA HIS A 92 7.57 -17.55 -0.53
C HIS A 92 6.61 -16.64 -1.32
N ARG A 93 6.38 -16.96 -2.59
CA ARG A 93 5.39 -16.26 -3.43
C ARG A 93 3.96 -16.51 -2.95
N ALA A 94 3.65 -17.74 -2.55
CA ALA A 94 2.33 -18.10 -2.03
C ALA A 94 2.05 -17.37 -0.69
N ILE A 95 3.04 -17.29 0.19
CA ILE A 95 2.97 -16.52 1.44
C ILE A 95 2.73 -15.03 1.15
N ALA A 96 3.52 -14.43 0.27
CA ALA A 96 3.38 -13.02 -0.10
C ALA A 96 2.00 -12.72 -0.69
N ASN A 97 1.51 -13.55 -1.61
CA ASN A 97 0.18 -13.39 -2.20
C ASN A 97 -0.93 -13.61 -1.17
N THR A 98 -0.72 -14.52 -0.21
CA THR A 98 -1.71 -14.79 0.85
C THR A 98 -1.90 -13.56 1.73
N LEU A 99 -0.81 -13.00 2.25
CA LEU A 99 -0.85 -11.79 3.07
C LEU A 99 -1.37 -10.58 2.29
N TRP A 100 -0.91 -10.40 1.05
CA TRP A 100 -1.39 -9.32 0.18
C TRP A 100 -2.91 -9.40 -0.05
N ALA A 101 -3.45 -10.59 -0.28
CA ALA A 101 -4.87 -10.76 -0.53
C ALA A 101 -5.70 -10.42 0.71
N PHE A 102 -5.28 -10.87 1.91
CA PHE A 102 -5.94 -10.48 3.16
C PHE A 102 -5.86 -8.97 3.43
N ALA A 103 -4.70 -8.34 3.17
CA ALA A 103 -4.56 -6.89 3.26
C ALA A 103 -5.49 -6.15 2.30
N THR A 104 -5.57 -6.63 1.05
CA THR A 104 -6.48 -6.09 0.02
C THR A 104 -7.95 -6.26 0.40
N LEU A 105 -8.30 -7.35 1.08
CA LEU A 105 -9.62 -7.64 1.62
C LEU A 105 -9.89 -6.95 2.97
N ARG A 106 -8.88 -6.28 3.56
CA ARG A 106 -8.94 -5.63 4.88
C ARG A 106 -9.44 -6.56 5.99
N HIS A 107 -9.08 -7.85 5.90
CA HIS A 107 -9.49 -8.87 6.86
C HIS A 107 -8.30 -9.34 7.67
N ALA A 108 -8.38 -9.16 9.00
CA ALA A 108 -7.41 -9.67 9.95
C ALA A 108 -8.14 -10.35 11.11
N ASP A 109 -7.75 -11.58 11.42
CA ASP A 109 -8.24 -12.35 12.56
C ASP A 109 -7.10 -13.17 13.18
N ASP A 110 -7.40 -13.88 14.28
CA ASP A 110 -6.40 -14.66 15.01
C ASP A 110 -5.76 -15.76 14.15
N ASN A 111 -6.48 -16.33 13.18
CA ASN A 111 -5.93 -17.32 12.26
C ASN A 111 -4.90 -16.69 11.31
N LEU A 112 -5.18 -15.50 10.79
CA LEU A 112 -4.23 -14.75 9.97
C LEU A 112 -3.00 -14.33 10.78
N LEU A 113 -3.18 -13.87 12.01
CA LEU A 113 -2.06 -13.51 12.89
C LEU A 113 -1.18 -14.73 13.19
N ARG A 114 -1.80 -15.88 13.46
CA ARG A 114 -1.08 -17.15 13.62
C ARG A 114 -0.34 -17.54 12.35
N PHE A 115 -0.98 -17.45 11.18
CA PHE A 115 -0.34 -17.69 9.89
C PHE A 115 0.88 -16.79 9.71
N ALA A 116 0.74 -15.48 9.93
CA ALA A 116 1.83 -14.52 9.78
C ALA A 116 2.99 -14.83 10.74
N SER A 117 2.71 -15.17 12.01
CA SER A 117 3.75 -15.53 12.99
C SER A 117 4.57 -16.76 12.59
N LEU A 118 3.96 -17.72 11.90
CA LEU A 118 4.62 -18.92 11.41
C LEU A 118 5.36 -18.66 10.10
N ALA A 119 4.72 -17.94 9.17
CA ALA A 119 5.19 -17.77 7.80
C ALA A 119 6.29 -16.71 7.63
N CYS A 120 6.23 -15.62 8.40
CA CYS A 120 7.17 -14.51 8.25
C CYS A 120 8.64 -14.89 8.54
N PRO A 121 8.96 -15.68 9.58
CA PRO A 121 10.34 -16.10 9.83
C PRO A 121 10.95 -16.90 8.67
N ALA A 122 10.15 -17.73 7.98
CA ALA A 122 10.64 -18.57 6.89
C ALA A 122 11.05 -17.77 5.65
N VAL A 123 10.37 -16.65 5.38
CA VAL A 123 10.65 -15.83 4.19
C VAL A 123 11.84 -14.88 4.37
N VAL A 124 12.36 -14.70 5.59
CA VAL A 124 13.50 -13.80 5.87
C VAL A 124 14.73 -14.15 5.02
N GLN A 125 14.92 -15.44 4.71
CA GLN A 125 16.01 -15.93 3.87
C GLN A 125 15.70 -15.84 2.37
N SER A 126 14.59 -15.22 1.97
CA SER A 126 14.26 -15.02 0.57
C SER A 126 15.11 -13.90 -0.04
N ASP A 127 15.79 -14.18 -1.15
CA ASP A 127 16.46 -13.13 -1.94
C ASP A 127 15.50 -12.30 -2.82
N SER A 128 14.18 -12.50 -2.68
CA SER A 128 13.17 -11.86 -3.52
C SER A 128 12.69 -10.57 -2.85
N GLY A 129 13.31 -9.44 -3.20
CA GLY A 129 12.89 -8.12 -2.75
C GLY A 129 11.41 -7.84 -3.08
N ARG A 130 10.91 -8.35 -4.21
CA ARG A 130 9.48 -8.30 -4.55
C ARG A 130 8.59 -9.02 -3.53
N HIS A 131 8.91 -10.24 -3.12
CA HIS A 131 8.06 -10.99 -2.18
C HIS A 131 8.15 -10.39 -0.78
N LEU A 132 9.36 -10.03 -0.34
CA LEU A 132 9.59 -9.43 0.96
C LEU A 132 8.87 -8.08 1.12
N SER A 133 9.01 -7.18 0.13
CA SER A 133 8.30 -5.90 0.15
C SER A 133 6.78 -6.08 0.19
N ASN A 134 6.22 -7.02 -0.59
CA ASN A 134 4.78 -7.31 -0.56
C ASN A 134 4.31 -7.79 0.82
N ILE A 135 5.08 -8.63 1.49
CA ILE A 135 4.78 -9.12 2.83
C ILE A 135 4.79 -7.95 3.83
N VAL A 136 5.84 -7.12 3.81
CA VAL A 136 5.98 -5.98 4.72
C VAL A 136 4.84 -4.97 4.50
N CYS A 137 4.51 -4.64 3.25
CA CYS A 137 3.36 -3.81 2.90
C CYS A 137 2.05 -4.39 3.43
N ALA A 138 1.81 -5.69 3.20
CA ALA A 138 0.58 -6.34 3.65
C ALA A 138 0.43 -6.32 5.18
N LEU A 139 1.50 -6.61 5.91
CA LEU A 139 1.49 -6.54 7.38
C LEU A 139 1.22 -5.10 7.87
N SER A 140 1.83 -4.11 7.23
CA SER A 140 1.57 -2.69 7.53
C SER A 140 0.11 -2.32 7.29
N ASP A 141 -0.47 -2.73 6.16
CA ASP A 141 -1.85 -2.42 5.79
C ASP A 141 -2.87 -3.09 6.71
N LEU A 142 -2.54 -4.29 7.21
CA LEU A 142 -3.32 -5.01 8.22
C LEU A 142 -3.13 -4.44 9.64
N GLY A 143 -2.21 -3.49 9.84
CA GLY A 143 -1.88 -2.96 11.17
C GLY A 143 -1.14 -3.97 12.06
N CYS A 144 -0.55 -5.00 11.47
CA CYS A 144 0.19 -6.05 12.17
C CYS A 144 1.59 -5.61 12.59
N ALA A 145 2.17 -6.33 13.56
CA ALA A 145 3.59 -6.20 13.88
C ALA A 145 4.42 -6.61 12.65
N ILE A 146 5.45 -5.82 12.34
CA ILE A 146 6.45 -6.19 11.33
C ILE A 146 7.70 -6.66 12.08
N PRO A 147 8.11 -7.94 11.92
CA PRO A 147 9.34 -8.43 12.55
C PRO A 147 10.57 -7.67 12.04
N ASP A 148 11.50 -7.34 12.94
CA ASP A 148 12.69 -6.55 12.60
C ASP A 148 13.60 -7.26 11.58
N ASP A 149 13.75 -8.58 11.70
CA ASP A 149 14.55 -9.39 10.78
C ASP A 149 13.94 -9.39 9.37
N LEU A 150 12.60 -9.43 9.28
CA LEU A 150 11.87 -9.37 8.03
C LEU A 150 12.03 -8.00 7.36
N LEU A 151 11.91 -6.93 8.15
CA LEU A 151 12.12 -5.56 7.66
C LEU A 151 13.56 -5.38 7.15
N THR A 152 14.54 -5.86 7.91
CA THR A 152 15.96 -5.80 7.55
C THR A 152 16.25 -6.57 6.26
N ALA A 153 15.70 -7.78 6.13
CA ALA A 153 15.79 -8.57 4.91
C ALA A 153 15.15 -7.87 3.71
N ALA A 154 13.97 -7.27 3.89
CA ALA A 154 13.28 -6.53 2.84
C ALA A 154 14.07 -5.31 2.37
N ILE A 155 14.63 -4.52 3.30
CA ILE A 155 15.48 -3.37 2.97
C ILE A 155 16.69 -3.85 2.16
N LYS A 156 17.40 -4.88 2.64
CA LYS A 156 18.57 -5.42 1.94
C LYS A 156 18.22 -5.90 0.53
N ALA A 157 17.18 -6.72 0.39
CA ALA A 157 16.78 -7.32 -0.87
C ALA A 157 16.23 -6.30 -1.89
N CYS A 158 15.66 -5.18 -1.43
CA CYS A 158 15.22 -4.08 -2.30
C CYS A 158 16.33 -3.04 -2.60
N SER A 159 17.44 -3.06 -1.86
CA SER A 159 18.50 -2.05 -1.97
C SER A 159 19.72 -2.50 -2.78
N TYR A 160 20.01 -3.80 -2.80
CA TYR A 160 21.27 -4.31 -3.35
C TYR A 160 21.07 -5.40 -4.42
N PRO A 161 21.89 -5.41 -5.49
CA PRO A 161 21.91 -6.51 -6.45
C PRO A 161 22.36 -7.84 -5.83
N PRO A 162 21.90 -9.01 -6.35
CA PRO A 162 20.87 -9.13 -7.38
C PRO A 162 19.48 -8.90 -6.77
N SER A 163 18.79 -7.84 -7.21
CA SER A 163 17.43 -7.52 -6.76
C SER A 163 16.45 -7.73 -7.90
N ASN A 164 15.34 -8.41 -7.62
CA ASN A 164 14.17 -8.43 -8.50
C ASN A 164 13.12 -7.36 -8.13
N ALA A 165 13.43 -6.48 -7.18
CA ALA A 165 12.57 -5.39 -6.77
C ALA A 165 12.66 -4.24 -7.79
N THR A 166 11.51 -3.64 -8.07
CA THR A 166 11.40 -2.40 -8.86
C THR A 166 11.30 -1.19 -7.94
N GLY A 167 11.38 0.02 -8.51
CA GLY A 167 11.11 1.27 -7.77
C GLY A 167 9.80 1.26 -6.99
N ARG A 168 8.72 0.71 -7.57
CA ARG A 168 7.43 0.51 -6.86
C ARG A 168 7.57 -0.31 -5.56
N HIS A 169 8.38 -1.37 -5.58
CA HIS A 169 8.55 -2.23 -4.40
C HIS A 169 9.32 -1.51 -3.28
N ALA A 170 10.36 -0.76 -3.66
CA ALA A 170 11.12 0.05 -2.73
C ALA A 170 10.29 1.23 -2.16
N ALA A 171 9.46 1.87 -2.99
CA ALA A 171 8.56 2.93 -2.56
C ALA A 171 7.46 2.40 -1.62
N GLY A 172 6.91 1.22 -1.92
CA GLY A 172 5.93 0.55 -1.06
C GLY A 172 6.51 0.22 0.31
N LEU A 173 7.77 -0.24 0.35
CA LEU A 173 8.48 -0.53 1.59
C LEU A 173 8.71 0.73 2.43
N LEU A 174 9.07 1.86 1.80
CA LEU A 174 9.19 3.16 2.50
C LEU A 174 7.85 3.61 3.11
N ARG A 175 6.73 3.43 2.37
CA ARG A 175 5.38 3.72 2.89
C ARG A 175 5.02 2.80 4.06
N ALA A 176 5.26 1.49 3.93
CA ALA A 176 4.99 0.52 4.97
C ALA A 176 5.78 0.84 6.25
N PHE A 177 7.01 1.30 6.09
CA PHE A 177 7.83 1.78 7.19
C PHE A 177 7.19 2.97 7.91
N ALA A 178 6.80 3.99 7.14
CA ALA A 178 6.11 5.18 7.65
C ALA A 178 4.82 4.86 8.41
N ALA A 179 4.06 3.87 7.97
CA ALA A 179 2.80 3.48 8.61
C ALA A 179 2.97 2.63 9.89
N SER A 180 4.13 1.98 10.07
CA SER A 180 4.42 1.00 11.14
C SER A 180 5.05 1.60 12.41
N LEU A 181 5.06 2.92 12.49
CA LEU A 181 5.79 3.86 13.37
C LEU A 181 5.81 3.66 14.90
N ARG A 182 5.29 2.56 15.46
CA ARG A 182 5.32 2.35 16.92
C ARG A 182 6.34 1.34 17.41
N ARG A 183 7.22 0.79 16.56
CA ARG A 183 7.93 -0.46 16.93
C ARG A 183 9.44 -0.54 16.66
N ARG A 184 10.05 0.37 15.90
CA ARG A 184 11.52 0.43 15.74
C ARG A 184 11.99 1.81 15.32
N GLU A 185 13.02 2.32 16.00
CA GLU A 185 13.83 3.43 15.48
C GLU A 185 14.66 2.89 14.31
N VAL A 186 14.40 3.39 13.10
CA VAL A 186 15.28 3.16 11.94
C VAL A 186 15.89 4.49 11.57
N GLU A 187 17.22 4.52 11.51
CA GLU A 187 17.91 5.73 11.13
C GLU A 187 17.76 6.01 9.63
N ALA A 188 17.68 7.29 9.26
CA ALA A 188 17.54 7.69 7.86
C ALA A 188 18.60 7.05 6.92
N ARG A 189 19.83 6.84 7.43
CA ARG A 189 20.93 6.19 6.71
C ARG A 189 20.61 4.75 6.26
N GLU A 190 19.80 4.00 7.01
CA GLU A 190 19.42 2.63 6.65
C GLU A 190 18.49 2.59 5.43
N LEU A 191 17.78 3.70 5.18
CA LEU A 191 16.80 3.83 4.10
C LEU A 191 17.35 4.57 2.87
N GLU A 192 18.53 5.20 2.96
CA GLU A 192 19.18 5.88 1.81
C GLU A 192 19.35 4.97 0.59
N PRO A 193 19.81 3.70 0.72
CA PRO A 193 19.91 2.80 -0.42
C PRO A 193 18.55 2.49 -1.06
N LEU A 194 17.50 2.41 -0.25
CA LEU A 194 16.14 2.16 -0.72
C LEU A 194 15.60 3.36 -1.52
N VAL A 195 15.82 4.57 -1.03
CA VAL A 195 15.50 5.82 -1.75
C VAL A 195 16.26 5.89 -3.07
N ALA A 196 17.52 5.47 -3.11
CA ALA A 196 18.30 5.40 -4.35
C ALA A 196 17.69 4.42 -5.37
N THR A 197 17.24 3.23 -4.94
CA THR A 197 16.52 2.27 -5.80
C THR A 197 15.23 2.87 -6.37
N VAL A 198 14.46 3.61 -5.57
CA VAL A 198 13.25 4.24 -6.09
C VAL A 198 13.60 5.28 -7.15
N TRP A 199 14.61 6.12 -6.86
CA TRP A 199 15.00 7.20 -7.75
C TRP A 199 15.55 6.70 -9.10
N SER A 200 16.32 5.61 -9.09
CA SER A 200 16.85 5.01 -10.33
C SER A 200 15.75 4.46 -11.25
N SER A 201 14.59 4.13 -10.69
CA SER A 201 13.44 3.57 -11.41
C SER A 201 12.33 4.58 -11.69
N TYR A 202 12.47 5.83 -11.21
CA TYR A 202 11.37 6.80 -11.16
C TYR A 202 10.76 7.13 -12.53
N GLY A 203 11.59 7.32 -13.55
CA GLY A 203 11.14 7.69 -14.90
C GLY A 203 10.40 6.60 -15.69
N VAL A 204 10.16 5.43 -15.09
CA VAL A 204 9.44 4.31 -15.74
C VAL A 204 8.09 4.02 -15.06
N GLU A 205 7.89 4.41 -13.79
CA GLU A 205 6.75 3.99 -12.96
C GLU A 205 6.04 5.20 -12.29
N GLU A 206 5.83 6.29 -13.05
CA GLU A 206 5.78 7.66 -12.52
C GLU A 206 4.74 7.93 -11.42
N GLU A 207 3.45 7.66 -11.63
CA GLU A 207 2.43 8.26 -10.76
C GLU A 207 2.27 7.55 -9.39
N ALA A 208 2.04 6.23 -9.39
CA ALA A 208 1.86 5.48 -8.13
C ALA A 208 3.13 5.48 -7.26
N THR A 209 4.30 5.46 -7.91
CA THR A 209 5.60 5.51 -7.22
C THR A 209 5.85 6.90 -6.63
N ALA A 210 5.48 7.98 -7.34
CA ALA A 210 5.57 9.34 -6.82
C ALA A 210 4.72 9.55 -5.56
N ARG A 211 3.48 9.03 -5.55
CA ARG A 211 2.60 9.10 -4.37
C ARG A 211 3.22 8.41 -3.15
N GLN A 212 3.76 7.20 -3.33
CA GLN A 212 4.39 6.45 -2.24
C GLN A 212 5.66 7.14 -1.72
N LEU A 213 6.46 7.72 -2.62
CA LEU A 213 7.62 8.53 -2.25
C LEU A 213 7.25 9.79 -1.49
N PHE A 214 6.17 10.47 -1.89
CA PHE A 214 5.69 11.65 -1.21
C PHE A 214 5.29 11.34 0.23
N ILE A 215 4.53 10.26 0.46
CA ILE A 215 4.14 9.82 1.81
C ILE A 215 5.39 9.52 2.66
N ALA A 216 6.38 8.82 2.09
CA ALA A 216 7.63 8.52 2.78
C ALA A 216 8.47 9.76 3.09
N ALA A 217 8.55 10.71 2.15
CA ALA A 217 9.28 11.96 2.31
C ALA A 217 8.66 12.84 3.41
N LEU A 218 7.33 12.99 3.38
CA LEU A 218 6.56 13.70 4.39
C LEU A 218 6.77 13.06 5.77
N TRP A 219 6.61 11.74 5.87
CA TRP A 219 6.86 11.00 7.09
C TRP A 219 8.26 11.25 7.65
N SER A 220 9.31 11.11 6.83
CA SER A 220 10.68 11.26 7.31
C SER A 220 10.97 12.67 7.82
N SER A 221 10.38 13.67 7.20
CA SER A 221 10.54 15.07 7.60
C SER A 221 9.87 15.37 8.94
N LEU A 222 8.85 14.59 9.29
CA LEU A 222 8.10 14.73 10.54
C LEU A 222 8.64 13.87 11.68
N CYS A 223 9.20 12.70 11.36
CA CYS A 223 9.42 11.64 12.35
C CYS A 223 10.88 11.20 12.48
N ALA A 224 11.73 11.46 11.48
CA ALA A 224 13.13 11.07 11.54
C ALA A 224 14.01 12.23 12.04
N HIS A 225 15.13 11.91 12.69
CA HIS A 225 16.13 12.91 13.10
C HIS A 225 16.70 13.72 11.94
N ALA A 226 16.67 13.17 10.72
CA ALA A 226 17.01 13.86 9.48
C ALA A 226 16.06 13.41 8.36
N PRO A 227 15.66 14.33 7.46
CA PRO A 227 14.80 13.99 6.34
C PRO A 227 15.50 13.02 5.38
N LEU A 228 14.74 12.06 4.83
CA LEU A 228 15.25 11.07 3.87
C LEU A 228 15.65 11.71 2.54
N ILE A 229 14.99 12.78 2.15
CA ILE A 229 15.23 13.48 0.89
C ILE A 229 15.58 14.93 1.21
N LYS A 230 16.82 15.31 0.90
CA LYS A 230 17.36 16.67 1.15
C LYS A 230 17.47 17.52 -0.12
N ASP A 231 17.47 16.86 -1.29
CA ASP A 231 17.60 17.54 -2.58
C ASP A 231 16.29 18.22 -2.95
N ARG A 232 16.31 19.55 -3.02
CA ARG A 232 15.14 20.38 -3.36
C ARG A 232 14.54 20.02 -4.71
N ARG A 233 15.34 19.74 -5.73
CA ARG A 233 14.82 19.37 -7.06
C ARG A 233 14.07 18.05 -7.00
N LYS A 234 14.57 17.10 -6.20
CA LYS A 234 13.86 15.82 -5.98
C LYS A 234 12.55 16.00 -5.24
N ILE A 235 12.53 16.88 -4.23
CA ILE A 235 11.32 17.24 -3.50
C ILE A 235 10.29 17.86 -4.46
N ASP A 236 10.69 18.82 -5.28
CA ASP A 236 9.80 19.48 -6.24
C ASP A 236 9.20 18.48 -7.25
N VAL A 237 10.02 17.53 -7.74
CA VAL A 237 9.56 16.45 -8.63
C VAL A 237 8.56 15.52 -7.93
N ILE A 238 8.81 15.15 -6.68
CA ILE A 238 7.91 14.28 -5.90
C ILE A 238 6.59 14.99 -5.62
N ILE A 239 6.63 16.25 -5.20
CA ILE A 239 5.43 17.06 -4.96
C ILE A 239 4.65 17.22 -6.27
N SER A 240 5.31 17.59 -7.36
CA SER A 240 4.66 17.76 -8.67
C SER A 240 4.02 16.45 -9.16
N GLY A 241 4.75 15.32 -9.10
CA GLY A 241 4.23 14.02 -9.50
C GLY A 241 3.10 13.52 -8.60
N ALA A 242 3.21 13.75 -7.29
CA ALA A 242 2.15 13.44 -6.35
C ALA A 242 0.90 14.29 -6.62
N MET A 243 1.05 15.60 -6.81
CA MET A 243 -0.05 16.51 -7.13
C MET A 243 -0.72 16.18 -8.46
N GLN A 244 0.04 15.83 -9.49
CA GLN A 244 -0.50 15.36 -10.77
C GLN A 244 -1.29 14.05 -10.60
N GLY A 245 -0.82 13.15 -9.74
CA GLY A 245 -1.58 11.95 -9.41
C GLY A 245 -2.80 12.22 -8.52
N PHE A 246 -2.74 13.20 -7.62
CA PHE A 246 -3.86 13.56 -6.75
C PHE A 246 -4.90 14.45 -7.44
N ALA A 247 -4.63 14.96 -8.65
CA ALA A 247 -5.42 15.99 -9.34
C ALA A 247 -6.79 15.55 -9.89
N VAL A 248 -7.40 14.48 -9.38
CA VAL A 248 -8.74 14.05 -9.80
C VAL A 248 -9.57 13.66 -8.60
N ASP A 249 -10.85 14.05 -8.61
CA ASP A 249 -11.95 13.61 -7.75
C ASP A 249 -12.14 12.08 -7.81
N ASP A 250 -11.15 11.33 -7.33
CA ASP A 250 -11.15 9.87 -7.28
C ASP A 250 -10.95 9.43 -5.82
N ALA A 251 -11.62 8.33 -5.47
CA ALA A 251 -11.54 7.67 -4.18
C ALA A 251 -10.09 7.39 -3.74
N ALA A 252 -9.17 7.22 -4.70
CA ALA A 252 -7.74 7.07 -4.44
C ALA A 252 -7.09 8.29 -3.76
N SER A 253 -7.47 9.51 -4.14
CA SER A 253 -6.97 10.75 -3.52
C SER A 253 -7.54 10.94 -2.12
N SER A 254 -8.84 10.65 -1.93
CA SER A 254 -9.48 10.64 -0.61
C SER A 254 -8.85 9.60 0.32
N HIS A 255 -8.49 8.42 -0.20
CA HIS A 255 -7.85 7.38 0.59
C HIS A 255 -6.43 7.79 1.02
N ALA A 256 -5.65 8.41 0.14
CA ALA A 256 -4.30 8.88 0.46
C ALA A 256 -4.31 10.06 1.45
N HIS A 257 -5.23 11.01 1.33
CA HIS A 257 -5.46 12.02 2.36
C HIS A 257 -5.86 11.36 3.68
N GLY A 258 -6.69 10.31 3.63
CA GLY A 258 -6.99 9.46 4.77
C GLY A 258 -5.74 8.83 5.38
N GLU A 259 -4.80 8.30 4.58
CA GLU A 259 -3.55 7.71 5.06
C GLU A 259 -2.62 8.76 5.68
N VAL A 260 -2.41 9.90 5.02
CA VAL A 260 -1.63 11.03 5.56
C VAL A 260 -2.25 11.51 6.87
N ALA A 261 -3.56 11.72 6.92
CA ALA A 261 -4.26 12.10 8.13
C ALA A 261 -4.18 11.03 9.22
N MET A 262 -4.18 9.73 8.87
CA MET A 262 -4.01 8.64 9.83
C MET A 262 -2.61 8.63 10.42
N VAL A 263 -1.58 8.84 9.60
CA VAL A 263 -0.18 8.98 10.03
C VAL A 263 -0.05 10.16 10.99
N LEU A 264 -0.58 11.33 10.61
CA LEU A 264 -0.59 12.53 11.46
C LEU A 264 -1.35 12.31 12.78
N ARG A 265 -2.50 11.64 12.78
CA ARG A 265 -3.27 11.32 14.00
C ARG A 265 -2.55 10.33 14.93
N ARG A 266 -1.79 9.37 14.39
CA ARG A 266 -1.06 8.37 15.19
C ARG A 266 0.14 8.95 15.92
N LEU A 267 0.65 10.12 15.49
CA LEU A 267 1.81 10.81 16.04
C LEU A 267 1.51 11.68 17.29
N GLY A 268 0.25 11.83 17.71
CA GLY A 268 -0.12 12.76 18.80
C GLY A 268 -0.27 14.20 18.32
N GLU A 269 -0.59 15.16 19.21
CA GLU A 269 -1.20 16.45 18.87
C GLU A 269 -0.64 17.09 17.58
N PRO A 270 -1.53 17.49 16.65
CA PRO A 270 -1.15 17.99 15.35
C PRO A 270 -0.45 19.33 15.54
N ARG A 271 0.89 19.32 15.61
CA ARG A 271 1.67 20.52 15.36
C ARG A 271 1.40 20.89 13.92
N VAL A 272 0.67 21.99 13.78
CA VAL A 272 0.36 22.68 12.53
C VAL A 272 1.53 22.48 11.57
N LEU A 273 1.25 21.84 10.44
CA LEU A 273 2.23 21.59 9.37
C LEU A 273 2.59 22.87 8.61
N VAL A 274 2.45 24.04 9.26
CA VAL A 274 2.68 25.37 8.72
C VAL A 274 3.14 26.31 9.85
N GLU A 275 4.19 27.08 9.52
CA GLU A 275 4.81 28.24 10.20
C GLU A 275 6.03 27.94 11.09
N ALA A 276 7.26 28.40 10.78
CA ALA A 276 7.75 29.26 9.71
C ALA A 276 9.20 28.88 9.37
N SER A 277 9.52 28.72 8.09
CA SER A 277 10.89 28.67 7.59
C SER A 277 10.93 29.27 6.19
N ALA A 278 11.21 30.57 6.14
CA ALA A 278 11.88 31.39 5.11
C ALA A 278 11.58 31.22 3.60
N CYS A 279 10.75 30.28 3.13
CA CYS A 279 10.74 29.85 1.73
C CYS A 279 9.34 29.74 1.07
N GLY A 280 8.26 30.17 1.71
CA GLY A 280 7.01 30.52 1.02
C GLY A 280 6.23 29.42 0.30
N LEU A 281 6.25 28.17 0.76
CA LEU A 281 5.35 27.11 0.27
C LEU A 281 4.40 26.68 1.40
N SER A 282 3.11 26.97 1.23
CA SER A 282 2.02 26.54 2.11
C SER A 282 1.28 25.39 1.45
N VAL A 283 1.33 24.19 2.04
CA VAL A 283 0.46 23.08 1.69
C VAL A 283 -0.50 22.87 2.86
N ASP A 284 -1.74 23.34 2.69
CA ASP A 284 -2.83 23.09 3.65
C ASP A 284 -3.39 21.68 3.40
N ILE A 285 -3.30 20.81 4.40
CA ILE A 285 -3.78 19.41 4.32
C ILE A 285 -5.15 19.25 5.00
N GLY A 286 -5.93 20.33 5.14
CA GLY A 286 -7.37 20.27 5.38
C GLY A 286 -7.78 19.59 6.70
N LEU A 287 -7.22 20.05 7.82
CA LEU A 287 -7.57 19.54 9.16
C LEU A 287 -8.46 20.47 10.00
N ARG A 288 -8.97 21.58 9.45
CA ARG A 288 -9.95 22.40 10.17
C ARG A 288 -11.36 21.96 9.78
N GLY A 289 -12.06 21.42 10.77
CA GLY A 289 -13.43 20.93 10.64
C GLY A 289 -14.42 22.02 10.25
N ALA A 290 -15.55 21.53 9.71
CA ALA A 290 -16.79 22.21 9.35
C ALA A 290 -16.77 23.00 8.03
N GLN A 291 -17.49 22.42 7.05
CA GLN A 291 -18.20 23.07 5.95
C GLN A 291 -17.48 24.24 5.25
N THR A 292 -16.71 23.93 4.21
CA THR A 292 -16.56 24.86 3.09
C THR A 292 -16.80 24.10 1.79
N ASP A 293 -17.94 24.39 1.17
CA ASP A 293 -18.34 23.89 -0.13
C ASP A 293 -17.30 24.26 -1.20
N TRP A 294 -16.78 23.26 -1.90
CA TRP A 294 -15.78 23.40 -2.95
C TRP A 294 -16.44 23.67 -4.30
N PHE A 295 -17.10 24.83 -4.48
CA PHE A 295 -17.45 25.34 -5.81
C PHE A 295 -17.55 26.88 -5.80
N HIS A 296 -16.66 27.55 -6.53
CA HIS A 296 -16.97 28.67 -7.44
C HIS A 296 -15.67 29.21 -8.06
N ALA A 297 -15.39 28.80 -9.30
CA ALA A 297 -14.48 29.54 -10.18
C ALA A 297 -15.21 30.81 -10.64
N ASN A 298 -14.83 31.97 -10.12
CA ASN A 298 -15.31 33.24 -10.65
C ASN A 298 -14.25 33.79 -11.63
N ASN A 299 -14.48 33.53 -12.91
CA ASN A 299 -13.84 34.26 -14.00
C ASN A 299 -14.43 35.67 -14.04
N ASN A 300 -13.61 36.71 -13.85
CA ASN A 300 -13.71 37.91 -14.67
C ASN A 300 -12.44 38.77 -14.58
N ASN A 301 -11.80 38.91 -15.74
CA ASN A 301 -10.83 39.94 -16.06
C ASN A 301 -11.52 41.31 -16.10
N SER A 302 -10.95 42.33 -15.44
CA SER A 302 -10.87 43.67 -16.04
C SER A 302 -9.77 44.50 -15.38
N VAL A 303 -8.92 45.02 -16.26
CA VAL A 303 -7.89 46.05 -16.08
C VAL A 303 -8.45 47.31 -15.40
N SER A 304 -7.73 47.86 -14.40
CA SER A 304 -7.37 49.29 -14.33
C SER A 304 -6.57 49.63 -13.06
N ASP A 305 -5.37 50.16 -13.31
CA ASP A 305 -4.73 51.30 -12.63
C ASP A 305 -5.39 51.85 -11.34
N THR A 306 -4.65 51.93 -10.23
CA THR A 306 -4.15 53.21 -9.67
C THR A 306 -3.27 53.05 -8.41
N ARG A 307 -2.11 53.69 -8.53
CA ARG A 307 -1.19 54.31 -7.54
C ARG A 307 -1.53 54.33 -6.03
N CYS A 308 -0.43 54.16 -5.27
CA CYS A 308 -0.02 54.85 -4.04
C CYS A 308 -1.08 55.36 -3.06
N THR A 309 -0.96 54.97 -1.79
CA THR A 309 -0.57 55.91 -0.70
C THR A 309 -0.20 55.18 0.58
N THR A 310 0.90 55.67 1.17
CA THR A 310 1.33 55.52 2.56
C THR A 310 0.31 56.08 3.55
N GLY A 311 0.27 55.55 4.78
CA GLY A 311 -0.11 56.39 5.93
C GLY A 311 -0.80 55.68 7.10
N PHE A 312 -0.01 55.49 8.16
CA PHE A 312 -0.33 55.28 9.58
C PHE A 312 -0.91 53.96 10.05
#